data_AF-I3ZW80-F1
#
_entry.id   AF-I3ZW80-F1
#
_cell.length_a   1.000
_cell.length_b   1.000
_cell.length_c   1.000
_cell.angle_alpha   90.00
_cell.angle_beta   90.00
_cell.angle_gamma   90.00
#
_symmetry.space_group_name_H-M   'P 1'
#
loop_
_entity.id
_entity.type
_entity.pdbx_description
1 polymer ?
#
loop_
_entity_poly.entity_id
_entity_poly.type
_entity_poly.pdbx_seq_one_letter_code
_entity_poly.pdbx_strand_id
1 'polypeptide(L)' 'MSEVVSGVYRKGELIIIDGKELHEGDTITVRILTRKELVERLAGILGEGKAGEVEKYVGELHDEGSP' A
#
# COMPACT_ATOMS: atom_id res chain seq x y z
N MET A 1 18.89 8.73 -3.97
CA MET A 1 17.64 8.87 -3.20
C MET A 1 16.90 7.56 -3.39
N SER A 2 16.57 6.83 -2.32
CA SER A 2 15.84 5.56 -2.47
C SER A 2 14.40 5.88 -2.84
N GLU A 3 13.98 5.47 -4.03
CA GLU A 3 12.63 5.70 -4.50
C GLU A 3 11.68 4.66 -3.90
N VAL A 4 10.53 5.13 -3.41
CA VAL A 4 9.47 4.23 -2.92
C VAL A 4 8.58 3.86 -4.11
N VAL A 5 8.34 2.56 -4.28
CA VAL A 5 7.40 2.02 -5.27
C VAL A 5 6.22 1.42 -4.52
N SER A 6 5.00 1.80 -4.90
CA SER A 6 3.76 1.28 -4.33
C SER A 6 3.32 0.03 -5.09
N GLY A 7 2.97 -1.03 -4.36
CA GLY A 7 2.54 -2.30 -4.94
C GLY A 7 1.54 -3.03 -4.05
N VAL A 8 0.70 -3.85 -4.67
CA VAL A 8 -0.21 -4.77 -3.96
C VAL A 8 0.33 -6.18 -4.10
N TYR A 9 0.50 -6.88 -2.98
CA TYR A 9 0.77 -8.31 -3.01
C TYR A 9 -0.54 -9.09 -3.08
N ARG A 10 -0.74 -9.88 -4.13
CA ARG A 10 -1.93 -10.69 -4.34
C ARG A 10 -1.57 -12.03 -4.95
N LYS A 11 -2.04 -13.13 -4.34
CA LYS A 11 -1.90 -14.50 -4.86
C LYS A 11 -0.46 -14.93 -5.20
N GLY A 12 0.54 -14.46 -4.46
CA GLY A 12 1.94 -14.80 -4.72
C GLY A 12 2.70 -13.78 -5.59
N GLU A 13 2.01 -12.78 -6.12
CA GLU A 13 2.57 -11.80 -7.05
C GLU A 13 2.54 -10.39 -6.44
N LEU A 14 3.61 -9.60 -6.66
CA LEU A 14 3.64 -8.19 -6.34
C LEU A 14 3.28 -7.38 -7.58
N ILE A 15 2.13 -6.72 -7.54
CA ILE A 15 1.61 -5.89 -8.64
C ILE A 15 2.00 -4.45 -8.36
N ILE A 16 2.84 -3.85 -9.20
CA ILE A 16 3.30 -2.47 -9.08
C ILE A 16 2.25 -1.52 -9.66
N ILE A 17 1.89 -0.48 -8.91
CA ILE A 17 0.79 0.45 -9.27
C ILE A 17 1.32 1.72 -9.96
N ASP A 18 2.56 2.11 -9.65
CA ASP A 18 3.11 3.41 -10.01
C ASP A 18 3.66 3.49 -11.45
N GLY A 19 3.31 2.51 -12.31
CA GLY A 19 3.73 2.46 -13.72
C GLY A 19 5.24 2.31 -13.93
N LYS A 20 6.01 1.99 -12.89
CA LYS A 20 7.44 1.71 -13.00
C LYS A 20 7.67 0.27 -13.44
N GLU A 21 8.50 0.11 -14.47
CA GLU A 21 9.02 -1.19 -14.88
C GLU A 21 10.14 -1.61 -13.93
N LEU A 22 9.95 -2.77 -13.29
CA LEU A 22 11.01 -3.50 -12.62
C LEU A 22 11.62 -4.47 -13.63
N HIS A 23 12.94 -4.59 -13.62
CA HIS A 23 13.67 -5.49 -14.51
C HIS A 23 14.15 -6.73 -13.76
N GLU A 24 14.37 -7.80 -14.51
CA GLU A 24 14.98 -9.01 -13.94
C GLU A 24 16.37 -8.69 -13.37
N GLY A 25 16.62 -9.11 -12.13
CA GLY A 25 17.85 -8.82 -11.40
C GLY A 25 17.79 -7.59 -10.49
N ASP A 26 16.73 -6.78 -10.56
CA ASP A 26 16.53 -5.67 -9.62
C ASP A 26 16.33 -6.18 -8.19
N THR A 27 16.99 -5.53 -7.23
CA THR A 27 16.82 -5.82 -5.80
C THR A 27 15.92 -4.76 -5.17
N ILE A 28 14.77 -5.20 -4.65
CA ILE A 28 13.83 -4.33 -3.94
C ILE A 28 13.80 -4.67 -2.45
N THR A 29 13.67 -3.63 -1.62
CA THR A 29 13.36 -3.80 -0.20
C THR A 29 11.86 -3.68 -0.01
N VAL A 30 11.22 -4.78 0.42
CA VAL A 30 9.79 -4.79 0.71
C VAL A 30 9.58 -4.43 2.17
N ARG A 31 8.72 -3.44 2.42
CA ARG A 31 8.25 -3.10 3.77
C ARG A 31 6.75 -3.35 3.83
N ILE A 32 6.36 -4.37 4.58
CA ILE A 32 4.95 -4.66 4.86
C ILE A 32 4.48 -3.65 5.90
N LEU A 33 3.39 -2.96 5.62
CA LEU A 33 2.75 -2.05 6.56
C LEU A 33 1.59 -2.75 7.25
N THR A 34 1.47 -2.56 8.56
CA THR A 34 0.24 -2.88 9.27
C THR A 34 -0.90 -1.98 8.79
N ARG A 35 -2.15 -2.39 9.02
CA ARG A 35 -3.33 -1.58 8.70
C ARG A 35 -3.22 -0.16 9.28
N LYS A 36 -2.82 -0.05 10.54
CA LYS A 36 -2.65 1.23 11.23
C LYS A 36 -1.61 2.11 10.56
N GLU A 37 -0.43 1.57 10.24
CA GLU A 37 0.63 2.33 9.55
C GLU A 37 0.19 2.77 8.14
N LEU A 38 -0.58 1.93 7.44
CA LEU A 38 -1.14 2.29 6.14
C LEU A 38 -2.11 3.47 6.26
N VAL A 39 -3.00 3.44 7.26
CA VAL A 39 -3.98 4.50 7.51
C VAL A 39 -3.31 5.81 7.89
N GLU A 40 -2.33 5.77 8.80
CA GLU A 40 -1.56 6.96 9.19
C GLU A 40 -0.84 7.59 7.98
N ARG A 41 -0.24 6.75 7.13
CA ARG A 41 0.48 7.21 5.94
C ARG A 41 -0.46 7.83 4.91
N LEU A 42 -1.60 7.20 4.64
CA LEU A 42 -2.60 7.70 3.71
C LEU A 42 -3.26 8.99 4.23
N ALA A 43 -3.56 9.06 5.53
CA ALA A 43 -4.06 10.27 6.17
C ALA A 43 -3.05 11.43 6.05
N GLY A 44 -1.76 11.15 6.21
CA GLY A 44 -0.69 12.13 6.02
C GLY A 44 -0.60 12.68 4.59
N ILE A 45 -0.94 11.88 3.57
CA ILE A 45 -0.98 12.31 2.16
C ILE A 45 -2.24 13.14 1.87
N LEU A 46 -3.39 12.74 2.42
CA LEU A 46 -4.69 13.34 2.14
C LEU A 46 -4.98 14.62 2.97
N GLY A 47 -4.22 14.85 4.03
CA GLY A 47 -4.36 16.02 4.93
C GLY A 47 -5.00 15.67 6.28
N GLU A 48 -4.75 16.52 7.29
CA GLU A 48 -5.21 16.32 8.66
C GLU A 48 -6.74 16.15 8.75
N GLY A 49 -7.20 15.19 9.56
CA GLY A 49 -8.62 14.90 9.80
C GLY A 49 -9.22 13.79 8.94
N LYS A 50 -8.48 13.24 7.97
CA LYS A 50 -8.96 12.16 7.08
C LYS A 50 -8.78 10.73 7.61
N ALA A 51 -8.11 10.55 8.75
CA ALA A 51 -7.76 9.22 9.26
C ALA A 51 -8.96 8.28 9.47
N GLY A 52 -10.10 8.79 9.97
CA GLY A 52 -11.29 7.96 10.18
C GLY A 52 -11.96 7.49 8.88
N GLU A 53 -11.97 8.34 7.84
CA GLU A 53 -12.48 7.97 6.50
C GLU A 53 -11.56 6.91 5.86
N VAL A 54 -10.25 7.07 5.99
CA VAL A 54 -9.24 6.15 5.48
C VAL A 54 -9.32 4.80 6.19
N GLU A 55 -9.42 4.78 7.53
CA GLU A 55 -9.57 3.54 8.30
C GLU A 55 -10.81 2.76 7.85
N LYS A 56 -11.94 3.44 7.66
CA LYS A 56 -13.17 2.83 7.19
C LYS A 56 -13.00 2.21 5.79
N TYR A 57 -12.42 2.95 4.86
CA TYR A 57 -12.20 2.49 3.49
C TYR A 57 -11.24 1.29 3.43
N VAL A 58 -10.14 1.34 4.18
CA VAL A 58 -9.18 0.22 4.28
C VAL A 58 -9.82 -1.01 4.94
N GLY A 59 -10.72 -0.81 5.91
CA GLY A 59 -11.52 -1.88 6.52
C GLY A 59 -12.44 -2.56 5.51
N GLU A 60 -13.23 -1.79 4.74
CA GLU A 60 -14.14 -2.30 3.71
C GLU A 60 -13.38 -3.13 2.66
N LEU A 61 -12.22 -2.66 2.19
CA LEU A 61 -11.38 -3.40 1.24
C LEU A 61 -10.85 -4.74 1.78
N HIS A 62 -10.55 -4.79 3.08
CA HIS A 62 -10.11 -6.04 3.71
C HIS A 62 -11.24 -7.06 3.80
N ASP A 63 -12.45 -6.60 4.09
CA ASP A 63 -13.61 -7.48 4.26
C ASP A 63 -14.16 -7.96 2.91
N GLU A 64 -14.07 -7.13 1.85
CA GLU A 64 -14.39 -7.54 0.47
C GLU A 64 -13.35 -8.50 -0.15
N GLY A 65 -12.11 -8.48 0.34
CA GLY A 65 -11.02 -9.35 -0.11
C GLY A 65 -10.84 -10.63 0.72
N SER A 66 -11.55 -10.76 1.83
CA SER A 66 -11.54 -11.96 2.66
C SER A 66 -12.47 -13.02 2.04
N PRO A 67 -12.03 -14.29 1.90
CA PRO A 67 -12.87 -15.36 1.34
C PRO A 67 -14.14 -15.62 2.16
#